data_AF-A2Q0R3-F1
#
_entry.id   AF-A2Q0R3-F1
#
_cell.length_a   1.000
_cell.length_b   1.000
_cell.length_c   1.000
_cell.angle_alpha   90.00
_cell.angle_beta   90.00
_cell.angle_gamma   90.00
#
_symmetry.space_group_name_H-M   'P 1'
#
loop_
_entity.id
_entity.type
_entity.pdbx_description
1 polymer ?
#
loop_
_entity_poly.entity_id
_entity_poly.type
_entity_poly.pdbx_seq_one_letter_code
_entity_poly.pdbx_strand_id
1 'polypeptide(L)'
;AKKKIYPTLWWLFRDGLLPEQTYFVGFARSDLTVDAIRTSCMPYLKVADSEADRLTAFFSRNTYISGKYAEEGSFSKLNTHIQSLPGGTEANRLFYL
;
A
#
# COMPACT_ATOMS: atom_id res chain seq x y z
N ALA A 1 0.93 10.07 5.19
CA ALA A 1 0.25 8.78 4.92
C ALA A 1 -0.47 8.18 6.15
N LYS A 2 0.24 7.80 7.22
CA LYS A 2 -0.27 7.11 8.44
C LYS A 2 -1.67 7.49 8.96
N LYS A 3 -1.95 8.79 9.13
CA LYS A 3 -3.17 9.27 9.81
C LYS A 3 -4.41 9.43 8.92
N LYS A 4 -4.23 9.45 7.59
CA LYS A 4 -5.31 9.81 6.64
C LYS A 4 -5.32 8.88 5.44
N ILE A 5 -4.23 8.79 4.69
CA ILE A 5 -4.17 8.02 3.45
C ILE A 5 -4.41 6.52 3.70
N TYR A 6 -3.65 5.89 4.61
CA TYR A 6 -3.85 4.48 4.93
C TYR A 6 -5.26 4.17 5.46
N PRO A 7 -5.81 4.95 6.42
CA PRO A 7 -7.20 4.82 6.83
C PRO A 7 -8.21 4.93 5.69
N THR A 8 -8.06 5.90 4.79
CA THR A 8 -8.98 6.07 3.65
C THR A 8 -8.89 4.89 2.68
N LEU A 9 -7.69 4.42 2.34
CA LEU A 9 -7.51 3.26 1.46
C LEU A 9 -8.09 1.99 2.10
N TRP A 10 -7.92 1.81 3.40
CA TRP A 10 -8.55 0.72 4.15
C TRP A 10 -10.07 0.80 4.07
N TRP A 11 -10.69 1.97 4.31
CA TRP A 11 -12.14 2.11 4.25
C TRP A 11 -12.70 1.82 2.86
N LEU A 12 -12.05 2.31 1.80
CA LEU A 12 -12.43 1.99 0.42
C LEU A 12 -12.33 0.49 0.12
N PHE A 13 -11.26 -0.16 0.59
CA PHE A 13 -11.08 -1.61 0.43
C PHE A 13 -12.12 -2.41 1.20
N ARG A 14 -12.34 -2.07 2.46
CA ARG A 14 -13.32 -2.70 3.34
C ARG A 14 -14.72 -2.65 2.74
N ASP A 15 -15.10 -1.49 2.21
CA ASP A 15 -16.42 -1.21 1.67
C ASP A 15 -16.60 -1.74 0.22
N GLY A 16 -15.57 -2.37 -0.36
CA GLY A 16 -15.63 -2.95 -1.71
C GLY A 16 -15.69 -1.92 -2.83
N LEU A 17 -15.24 -0.69 -2.58
CA LEU A 17 -15.27 0.43 -3.53
C LEU A 17 -14.03 0.48 -4.43
N LEU A 18 -13.12 -0.48 -4.28
CA LEU A 18 -11.93 -0.63 -5.12
C LEU A 18 -12.08 -1.87 -6.00
N PRO A 19 -11.49 -1.88 -7.21
CA PRO A 19 -11.39 -3.09 -8.02
C PRO A 19 -10.76 -4.25 -7.22
N GLU A 20 -11.24 -5.46 -7.48
CA GLU A 20 -10.82 -6.66 -6.74
C GLU A 20 -9.31 -6.94 -6.83
N GLN A 21 -8.62 -6.44 -7.85
CA GLN A 21 -7.16 -6.58 -8.03
C GLN A 21 -6.42 -5.27 -7.78
N THR A 22 -6.73 -4.59 -6.67
CA THR A 22 -6.01 -3.39 -6.24
C THR A 22 -4.85 -3.74 -5.31
N TYR A 23 -3.67 -3.19 -5.61
CA TYR A 23 -2.43 -3.35 -4.84
C TYR A 23 -1.94 -1.99 -4.35
N PHE A 24 -1.28 -1.98 -3.20
CA PHE A 24 -0.79 -0.76 -2.56
C PHE A 24 0.73 -0.84 -2.43
N VAL A 25 1.42 0.16 -2.97
CA VAL A 25 2.89 0.24 -2.91
C VAL A 25 3.27 1.51 -2.15
N GLY A 26 3.82 1.34 -0.95
CA GLY A 26 4.40 2.45 -0.20
C GLY A 26 5.84 2.70 -0.65
N PHE A 27 6.21 3.97 -0.82
CA PHE A 27 7.56 4.36 -1.19
C PHE A 27 8.01 5.55 -0.32
N ALA A 28 9.15 5.42 0.37
CA ALA A 28 9.77 6.55 1.05
C ALA A 28 11.27 6.32 1.29
N ARG A 29 11.97 7.34 1.81
CA ARG A 29 13.40 7.28 2.14
C ARG A 29 13.72 6.36 3.34
N SER A 30 12.78 6.23 4.27
CA SER A 30 12.96 5.42 5.48
C SER A 30 12.92 3.95 5.13
N ASP A 31 13.75 3.15 5.78
CA ASP A 31 13.67 1.70 5.64
C ASP A 31 12.63 1.16 6.63
N LEU A 32 11.47 0.76 6.12
CA LEU A 32 10.32 0.31 6.91
C LEU A 32 9.79 -1.00 6.36
N THR A 33 9.21 -1.80 7.24
CA THR A 33 8.46 -3.00 6.84
C THR A 33 6.97 -2.68 6.75
N VAL A 34 6.24 -3.49 5.99
CA VAL A 34 4.77 -3.41 5.94
C VAL A 34 4.16 -3.60 7.34
N ASP A 35 4.76 -4.44 8.19
CA ASP A 35 4.33 -4.64 9.57
C ASP A 35 4.54 -3.39 10.45
N ALA A 36 5.65 -2.69 10.27
CA ALA A 36 5.88 -1.42 10.95
C ALA A 36 4.83 -0.37 10.53
N ILE A 37 4.49 -0.33 9.23
CA ILE A 37 3.44 0.54 8.71
C ILE A 37 2.09 0.16 9.30
N ARG A 38 1.72 -1.13 9.26
CA ARG A 38 0.50 -1.69 9.84
C ARG A 38 0.34 -1.27 11.29
N THR A 39 1.38 -1.48 12.10
CA THR A 39 1.41 -1.11 13.52
C THR A 39 1.21 0.39 13.69
N SER A 40 1.87 1.19 12.85
CA SER A 40 1.79 2.64 12.93
C SER A 40 0.41 3.19 12.55
N CYS A 41 -0.29 2.58 11.59
CA CYS A 41 -1.59 3.06 11.12
C CYS A 41 -2.77 2.45 11.88
N MET A 42 -2.60 1.30 12.54
CA MET A 42 -3.65 0.57 13.27
C MET A 42 -4.56 1.46 14.14
N PRO A 43 -4.03 2.43 14.94
CA PRO A 43 -4.88 3.27 15.78
C PRO A 43 -5.86 4.16 15.01
N TYR A 44 -5.61 4.39 13.71
CA TYR A 44 -6.41 5.28 12.86
C TYR A 44 -7.34 4.51 11.92
N LEU A 45 -7.17 3.20 11.77
CA LEU A 45 -7.99 2.37 10.87
C LEU A 45 -9.40 2.14 11.41
N LYS A 46 -9.56 2.15 12.74
CA LYS A 46 -10.83 1.88 13.46
C LYS A 46 -11.44 0.53 13.02
N VAL A 47 -10.61 -0.52 13.05
CA VAL A 47 -10.99 -1.87 12.62
C VAL A 47 -11.88 -2.51 13.70
N ALA A 48 -13.00 -3.10 13.29
CA ALA A 48 -13.82 -3.94 14.16
C ALA A 48 -13.32 -5.39 14.15
N ASP A 49 -13.56 -6.16 15.22
CA ASP A 49 -13.06 -7.53 15.33
C ASP A 49 -13.56 -8.45 14.20
N SER A 50 -14.77 -8.20 13.69
CA SER A 50 -15.37 -8.90 12.54
C SER A 50 -14.66 -8.62 11.20
N GLU A 51 -13.77 -7.63 11.15
CA GLU A 51 -13.07 -7.20 9.94
C GLU A 51 -11.63 -7.74 9.86
N ALA A 52 -11.19 -8.57 10.82
CA ALA A 52 -9.82 -9.05 10.92
C ALA A 52 -9.31 -9.77 9.65
N ASP A 53 -10.17 -10.59 9.02
CA ASP A 53 -9.83 -11.30 7.78
C ASP A 53 -9.66 -10.33 6.60
N ARG A 54 -10.56 -9.34 6.49
CA ARG A 54 -10.46 -8.28 5.47
C ARG A 54 -9.22 -7.43 5.67
N LEU A 55 -8.87 -7.13 6.92
CA LEU A 55 -7.67 -6.39 7.25
C LEU A 55 -6.41 -7.17 6.84
N THR A 56 -6.40 -8.47 7.11
CA THR A 56 -5.31 -9.37 6.70
C THR A 56 -5.20 -9.40 5.17
N ALA A 57 -6.33 -9.52 4.46
CA ALA A 57 -6.36 -9.45 3.00
C ALA A 57 -5.85 -8.10 2.47
N PHE A 58 -6.24 -6.98 3.09
CA PHE A 58 -5.75 -5.65 2.73
C PHE A 58 -4.22 -5.59 2.84
N PHE A 59 -3.65 -5.95 4.00
CA PHE A 59 -2.20 -5.89 4.20
C PHE A 59 -1.42 -6.91 3.36
N SER A 60 -2.02 -8.04 2.99
CA SER A 60 -1.39 -9.00 2.05
C SER A 60 -1.12 -8.40 0.66
N ARG A 61 -1.85 -7.32 0.30
CA ARG A 61 -1.70 -6.59 -0.97
C ARG A 61 -0.88 -5.30 -0.82
N ASN A 62 -0.34 -5.06 0.36
CA ASN A 62 0.53 -3.93 0.63
C ASN A 62 1.99 -4.36 0.50
N THR A 63 2.76 -3.56 -0.21
CA THR A 63 4.21 -3.72 -0.34
C THR A 63 4.88 -2.39 -0.04
N TYR A 64 6.15 -2.43 0.34
CA TYR A 64 6.91 -1.23 0.66
C TYR A 64 8.29 -1.29 0.03
N ILE A 65 8.74 -0.16 -0.52
CA ILE A 65 10.06 -0.01 -1.12
C ILE A 65 10.72 1.23 -0.53
N SER A 66 11.91 1.05 0.03
CA SER A 66 12.75 2.17 0.46
C SER A 66 13.57 2.73 -0.70
N GLY A 67 13.61 4.05 -0.85
CA GLY A 67 14.30 4.72 -1.96
C GLY A 67 14.38 6.24 -1.83
N LYS A 68 15.31 6.85 -2.55
CA LYS A 68 15.54 8.31 -2.55
C LYS A 68 14.82 8.98 -3.72
N TYR A 69 14.17 10.11 -3.46
CA TYR A 69 13.41 10.87 -4.47
C TYR A 69 14.27 11.55 -5.55
N ALA A 70 15.58 11.70 -5.32
CA ALA A 70 16.51 12.31 -6.26
C ALA A 70 17.34 11.28 -7.03
N GLU A 71 17.07 9.98 -6.84
CA GLU A 71 17.89 8.90 -7.41
C GLU A 71 17.06 8.08 -8.40
N GLU A 72 17.43 8.13 -9.67
CA GLU A 72 16.78 7.36 -10.74
C GLU A 72 16.73 5.86 -10.42
N GLY A 73 17.82 5.30 -9.88
CA GLY A 73 17.89 3.90 -9.49
C GLY A 73 16.82 3.48 -8.47
N SER A 74 16.36 4.41 -7.62
CA SER A 74 15.25 4.13 -6.69
C SER A 74 13.90 4.01 -7.42
N PHE A 75 13.67 4.82 -8.46
CA PHE A 75 12.47 4.72 -9.29
C PHE A 75 12.52 3.51 -10.22
N SER A 76 13.69 3.13 -10.73
CA SER A 76 13.84 1.90 -11.52
C SER A 76 13.46 0.67 -10.68
N LYS A 77 13.91 0.59 -9.43
CA LYS A 77 13.50 -0.47 -8.48
C LYS A 77 11.98 -0.46 -8.24
N LEU A 78 11.40 0.73 -8.01
CA LEU A 78 9.96 0.89 -7.84
C LEU A 78 9.19 0.40 -9.08
N ASN A 79 9.62 0.77 -10.28
CA ASN A 79 8.96 0.35 -11.51
C ASN A 79 9.09 -1.16 -11.74
N THR A 80 10.26 -1.75 -11.52
CA THR A 80 10.44 -3.20 -11.62
C THR A 80 9.50 -3.94 -10.67
N HIS A 81 9.32 -3.44 -9.45
CA HIS A 81 8.36 -4.01 -8.50
C HIS A 81 6.91 -3.84 -8.95
N ILE A 82 6.52 -2.66 -9.43
CA ILE A 82 5.16 -2.44 -9.95
C ILE A 82 4.86 -3.39 -11.12
N GLN A 83 5.84 -3.63 -11.98
CA GLN A 83 5.71 -4.54 -13.12
C GLN A 83 5.59 -6.02 -12.72
N SER A 84 6.09 -6.41 -11.54
CA SER A 84 5.95 -7.78 -11.05
C SER A 84 4.60 -8.06 -10.37
N LEU A 85 3.83 -7.01 -10.05
CA LEU A 85 2.48 -7.15 -9.52
C LEU A 85 1.49 -7.58 -10.61
N PRO A 86 0.36 -8.20 -10.23
CA PRO A 86 -0.66 -8.60 -11.20
C PRO A 86 -1.16 -7.44 -12.05
N GLY A 87 -1.27 -7.68 -13.36
CA GLY A 87 -1.57 -6.66 -14.36
C GLY A 87 -0.33 -5.96 -14.92
N GLY A 88 0.80 -5.93 -14.21
CA GLY A 88 2.10 -5.47 -14.71
C GLY A 88 2.07 -4.16 -15.49
N THR A 89 2.28 -4.23 -16.81
CA THR A 89 2.24 -3.07 -17.71
C THR A 89 0.83 -2.57 -18.03
N GLU A 90 -0.17 -3.45 -17.98
CA GLU A 90 -1.58 -3.16 -18.28
C GLU A 90 -2.35 -2.62 -17.05
N ALA A 91 -1.73 -2.62 -15.87
CA ALA A 91 -2.35 -2.14 -14.65
C ALA A 91 -2.54 -0.61 -14.68
N ASN A 92 -3.73 -0.14 -14.27
CA ASN A 92 -3.96 1.27 -13.99
C ASN A 92 -3.11 1.70 -12.79
N ARG A 93 -2.37 2.80 -12.92
CA ARG A 93 -1.44 3.30 -11.89
C ARG A 93 -1.89 4.67 -11.37
N LEU A 94 -2.09 4.78 -10.06
CA LEU A 94 -2.38 6.04 -9.38
C LEU A 94 -1.24 6.37 -8.42
N PHE A 95 -0.56 7.48 -8.65
CA PHE A 95 0.53 7.96 -7.81
C PHE A 95 0.03 9.07 -6.88
N TYR A 96 0.15 8.87 -5.57
CA TYR A 96 -0.17 9.86 -4.55
C TYR A 96 1.13 10.43 -3.97
N LEU A 97 1.35 11.75 -4.14
CA LEU A 97 2.56 12.46 -3.71
C LEU A 97 2.43 13.01 -2.28
#